data_AF-A0A2V6CLN3-F1
#
_entry.id   AF-A0A2V6CLN3-F1
#
_cell.length_a   1.000
_cell.length_b   1.000
_cell.length_c   1.000
_cell.angle_alpha   90.00
_cell.angle_beta   90.00
_cell.angle_gamma   90.00
#
_symmetry.space_group_name_H-M   'P 1'
#
loop_
_entity.id
_entity.type
_entity.pdbx_description
1 polymer ?
#
loop_
_entity_poly.entity_id
_entity_poly.type
_entity_poly.pdbx_seq_one_letter_code
_entity_poly.pdbx_strand_id
1 'polypeptide(L)'
;DPRLDVLAKMSHSPRVVPAAIEFVDIAGLVKGASTGEGLGNQFLSHIREVDAIVQVVRCFESVDIHHVSGTIDPIRDIEVINTELVLADLASLQKRQHRLQKEVRAGSKSAKTENAVIEKLLPHLDAGKPAVT
;
A
#
# COMPACT_ATOMS: atom_id res chain seq x y z
N ASP A 1 -13.83 21.54 6.47
CA ASP A 1 -15.05 20.82 6.93
C ASP A 1 -16.07 21.87 7.35
N PRO A 2 -17.20 22.02 6.62
CA PRO A 2 -18.19 23.07 6.91
C PRO A 2 -18.83 22.93 8.30
N ARG A 3 -18.74 21.75 8.93
CA ARG A 3 -19.26 21.51 10.28
C ARG A 3 -18.52 22.34 11.33
N LEU A 4 -17.21 22.58 11.15
CA LEU A 4 -16.41 23.37 12.08
C LEU A 4 -16.91 24.82 12.17
N ASP A 5 -17.32 25.39 11.04
CA ASP A 5 -17.81 26.77 10.98
C ASP A 5 -19.15 26.93 11.71
N VAL A 6 -20.03 25.93 11.61
CA VAL A 6 -21.29 25.89 12.34
C VAL A 6 -21.04 25.82 13.85
N LEU A 7 -20.14 24.91 14.27
CA LEU A 7 -19.81 24.74 15.68
C LEU A 7 -19.14 25.98 16.28
N ALA A 8 -18.23 26.63 15.54
CA ALA A 8 -17.56 27.85 15.98
C ALA A 8 -18.56 29.00 16.21
N LYS A 9 -19.58 29.12 15.35
CA LYS A 9 -20.68 30.09 15.54
C LYS A 9 -21.52 29.76 16.77
N MET A 10 -21.84 28.48 17.00
CA MET A 10 -22.63 28.07 18.15
C MET A 10 -21.88 28.27 19.48
N SER A 11 -20.59 27.91 19.52
CA SER A 11 -19.77 27.98 20.73
C SER A 11 -19.12 29.34 20.97
N HIS A 12 -19.22 30.27 20.01
CA HIS A 12 -18.57 31.58 20.04
C HIS A 12 -17.04 31.44 20.20
N SER A 13 -16.46 30.40 19.60
CA SER A 13 -15.03 30.14 19.73
C SER A 13 -14.21 31.25 19.04
N PRO A 14 -13.21 31.84 19.70
CA PRO A 14 -12.34 32.84 19.09
C PRO A 14 -11.37 32.25 18.06
N ARG A 15 -11.25 30.92 18.00
CA ARG A 15 -10.35 30.21 17.09
C ARG A 15 -10.95 28.90 16.60
N VAL A 16 -10.76 28.62 15.32
CA VAL A 16 -11.03 27.32 14.70
C VAL A 16 -9.70 26.63 14.43
N VAL A 17 -9.57 25.38 14.86
CA VAL A 17 -8.39 24.54 14.59
C VAL A 17 -8.85 23.35 13.75
N PRO A 18 -8.55 23.30 12.45
CA PRO A 18 -8.95 22.17 11.60
C PRO A 18 -8.08 20.95 11.90
N ALA A 19 -8.60 19.77 11.56
CA ALA A 19 -7.79 18.57 11.47
C ALA A 19 -6.81 18.70 10.29
N ALA A 20 -5.55 18.31 10.50
CA ALA A 20 -4.54 18.28 9.46
C ALA A 20 -4.40 16.86 8.90
N ILE A 21 -4.08 16.77 7.61
CA ILE A 21 -3.71 15.53 6.92
C ILE A 21 -2.35 15.79 6.27
N GLU A 22 -1.42 14.87 6.45
CA GLU A 22 -0.10 14.91 5.82
C GLU A 22 -0.14 14.12 4.51
N PHE A 23 0.43 14.70 3.45
CA PHE A 23 0.58 14.06 2.16
C PHE A 23 2.06 13.88 1.87
N VAL A 24 2.46 12.64 1.60
CA VAL A 24 3.79 12.29 1.15
C VAL A 24 3.72 12.00 -0.34
N ASP A 25 4.51 12.73 -1.13
CA ASP A 25 4.63 12.46 -2.56
C ASP A 25 5.59 11.28 -2.78
N ILE A 26 5.10 10.26 -3.48
CA ILE A 26 5.83 9.02 -3.73
C ILE A 26 6.07 8.94 -5.24
N ALA A 27 7.34 8.79 -5.64
CA ALA A 27 7.74 8.68 -7.04
C ALA A 27 6.95 7.58 -7.79
N GLY A 28 6.78 7.67 -9.11
CA GLY A 28 5.98 6.70 -9.86
C GLY A 28 6.55 5.27 -9.83
N LEU A 29 5.66 4.28 -9.76
CA LEU A 29 6.01 2.86 -9.86
C LEU A 29 6.15 2.42 -11.32
N VAL A 30 7.14 1.59 -11.59
CA VAL A 30 7.27 0.86 -12.85
C VAL A 30 7.16 -0.65 -12.61
N LYS A 31 6.69 -1.39 -13.62
CA LYS A 31 6.62 -2.85 -13.58
C LYS A 31 7.99 -3.46 -13.22
N GLY A 32 8.01 -4.45 -12.33
CA GLY A 32 9.23 -5.10 -11.84
C GLY A 32 9.84 -4.46 -10.58
N ALA A 33 9.07 -3.67 -9.83
CA ALA A 33 9.55 -3.06 -8.59
C ALA A 33 9.74 -4.07 -7.44
N SER A 34 8.91 -5.12 -7.42
CA SER A 34 8.95 -6.18 -6.42
C SER A 34 10.21 -7.06 -6.48
N THR A 35 10.92 -7.11 -7.61
CA THR A 35 12.15 -7.92 -7.77
C THR A 35 13.41 -7.29 -7.16
N GLY A 36 13.31 -6.07 -6.60
CA GLY A 36 14.33 -5.51 -5.69
C GLY A 36 15.52 -4.81 -6.35
N GLU A 37 15.55 -4.65 -7.68
CA GLU A 37 16.58 -3.87 -8.37
C GLU A 37 16.08 -2.44 -8.71
N GLY A 38 16.78 -1.41 -8.21
CA GLY A 38 16.57 -0.01 -8.61
C GLY A 38 15.45 0.76 -7.89
N LEU A 39 14.86 1.74 -8.59
CA LEU A 39 13.88 2.72 -8.08
C LEU A 39 12.62 2.09 -7.45
N GLY A 40 12.26 0.87 -7.84
CA GLY A 40 11.08 0.18 -7.33
C GLY A 40 11.16 -0.19 -5.84
N ASN A 41 12.36 -0.45 -5.30
CA ASN A 41 12.50 -0.76 -3.88
C ASN A 41 12.40 0.50 -3.00
N GLN A 42 12.87 1.66 -3.51
CA GLN A 42 12.72 2.95 -2.81
C GLN A 42 11.26 3.40 -2.75
N PHE A 43 10.48 3.11 -3.80
CA PHE A 43 9.04 3.30 -3.80
C PHE A 43 8.35 2.49 -2.70
N LEU A 44 8.63 1.18 -2.64
CA LEU A 44 8.03 0.29 -1.65
C LEU A 44 8.45 0.65 -0.22
N SER A 45 9.63 1.22 0.00
CA SER A 45 10.00 1.73 1.33
C SER A 45 9.18 2.94 1.73
N HIS A 46 8.96 3.92 0.84
CA HIS A 46 8.14 5.09 1.16
C HIS A 46 6.67 4.73 1.37
N ILE A 47 6.13 3.77 0.61
CA ILE A 47 4.75 3.29 0.85
C ILE A 47 4.59 2.67 2.25
N ARG A 48 5.62 2.03 2.79
CA ARG A 48 5.56 1.45 4.15
C ARG A 48 5.56 2.51 5.25
N GLU A 49 5.87 3.76 4.93
CA GLU A 49 5.90 4.87 5.87
C GLU A 49 4.56 5.63 5.92
N VAL A 50 3.58 5.24 5.10
CA VAL A 50 2.25 5.88 5.06
C VAL A 50 1.13 4.91 5.47
N ASP A 51 0.05 5.47 6.00
CA ASP A 51 -1.13 4.69 6.44
C ASP A 51 -2.19 4.53 5.34
N ALA A 52 -2.17 5.39 4.31
CA ALA A 52 -3.12 5.40 3.22
C ALA A 52 -2.45 5.79 1.91
N ILE A 53 -2.93 5.20 0.81
CA ILE A 53 -2.39 5.43 -0.53
C ILE A 53 -3.47 6.12 -1.37
N VAL A 54 -3.11 7.26 -1.97
CA VAL A 54 -3.91 7.90 -3.02
C VAL A 54 -3.34 7.52 -4.38
N GLN A 55 -4.01 6.60 -5.07
CA GLN A 55 -3.58 6.15 -6.37
C GLN A 55 -4.09 7.08 -7.48
N VAL A 56 -3.18 7.84 -8.09
CA VAL A 56 -3.48 8.72 -9.22
C VAL A 56 -3.38 7.93 -10.52
N VAL A 57 -4.50 7.85 -11.26
CA VAL A 57 -4.61 7.06 -12.50
C VAL A 57 -4.85 7.99 -13.67
N ARG A 58 -4.11 7.79 -14.77
CA ARG A 58 -4.27 8.59 -15.99
C ARG A 58 -5.47 8.10 -16.78
N CYS A 59 -6.50 8.94 -16.89
CA CYS A 59 -7.73 8.67 -17.65
C CYS A 59 -7.90 9.58 -18.87
N PHE A 60 -6.81 10.10 -19.44
CA PHE A 60 -6.85 11.01 -20.58
C PHE A 60 -5.67 10.82 -21.53
N GLU A 61 -5.91 11.03 -22.82
CA GLU A 61 -4.89 11.02 -23.87
C GLU A 61 -4.18 12.38 -23.96
N SER A 62 -2.86 12.36 -24.21
CA SER A 62 -2.07 13.55 -24.51
C SER A 62 -0.80 13.15 -25.26
N VAL A 63 -0.53 13.82 -26.38
CA VAL A 63 0.63 13.58 -27.25
C VAL A 63 1.95 14.08 -26.63
N ASP A 64 1.86 15.02 -25.68
CA ASP A 64 3.03 15.62 -25.03
C ASP A 64 3.54 14.78 -23.84
N ILE A 65 2.80 13.73 -23.45
CA ILE A 65 3.09 12.94 -22.25
C ILE A 65 3.24 11.46 -22.61
N HIS A 66 4.48 10.99 -22.58
CA HIS A 66 4.80 9.59 -22.84
C HIS A 66 4.24 8.68 -21.73
N HIS A 67 3.60 7.57 -22.13
CA HIS A 67 3.15 6.54 -21.20
C HIS A 67 4.19 5.43 -21.11
N VAL A 68 4.50 4.95 -19.91
CA VAL A 68 5.55 3.92 -19.69
C VAL A 68 5.25 2.62 -20.46
N SER A 69 3.97 2.27 -20.61
CA SER A 69 3.51 1.10 -21.37
C SER A 69 3.20 1.39 -22.86
N GLY A 70 3.48 2.61 -23.35
CA GLY A 70 3.21 3.04 -24.73
C GLY A 70 1.72 3.25 -25.08
N THR A 71 0.80 2.67 -24.31
CA THR A 71 -0.66 2.85 -24.43
C THR A 71 -1.23 3.23 -23.08
N ILE A 72 -2.33 4.00 -23.07
CA ILE A 72 -3.02 4.40 -21.84
C ILE A 72 -4.14 3.39 -21.58
N ASP A 73 -4.11 2.76 -20.41
CA ASP A 73 -5.14 1.83 -19.96
C ASP A 73 -5.27 1.95 -18.44
N PRO A 74 -6.24 2.74 -17.95
CA PRO A 74 -6.41 2.99 -16.52
C PRO A 74 -6.58 1.72 -15.68
N ILE A 75 -7.29 0.73 -16.22
CA ILE A 75 -7.59 -0.52 -15.50
C ILE A 75 -6.32 -1.34 -15.36
N ARG A 76 -5.59 -1.53 -16.47
CA ARG A 76 -4.31 -2.22 -16.45
C ARG A 76 -3.30 -1.53 -15.53
N ASP A 77 -3.25 -0.20 -15.53
CA ASP A 77 -2.30 0.54 -14.70
C ASP A 77 -2.63 0.37 -13.20
N ILE A 78 -3.92 0.33 -12.84
CA ILE A 78 -4.37 -0.03 -11.49
C ILE A 78 -3.94 -1.44 -11.12
N GLU A 79 -4.20 -2.41 -12.00
CA GLU A 79 -3.86 -3.82 -11.79
C GLU A 79 -2.35 -4.02 -11.62
N VAL A 80 -1.52 -3.33 -12.41
CA VAL A 80 -0.06 -3.39 -12.29
C VAL A 80 0.39 -2.94 -10.90
N ILE A 81 -0.08 -1.78 -10.44
CA ILE A 81 0.29 -1.27 -9.11
C ILE A 81 -0.15 -2.24 -8.01
N ASN A 82 -1.40 -2.69 -8.04
CA ASN A 82 -1.92 -3.64 -7.05
C ASN A 82 -1.15 -4.95 -7.06
N THR A 83 -0.81 -5.48 -8.24
CA THR A 83 -0.04 -6.72 -8.36
C THR A 83 1.35 -6.57 -7.74
N GLU A 84 2.06 -5.47 -8.00
CA GLU A 84 3.39 -5.23 -7.40
C GLU A 84 3.32 -5.13 -5.87
N LEU A 85 2.27 -4.50 -5.32
CA LEU A 85 2.04 -4.44 -3.87
C LEU A 85 1.78 -5.83 -3.28
N VAL A 86 0.91 -6.63 -3.92
CA VAL A 86 0.62 -8.00 -3.48
C VAL A 86 1.86 -8.88 -3.52
N LEU A 87 2.69 -8.76 -4.55
CA LEU A 87 3.95 -9.50 -4.66
C LEU A 87 4.94 -9.11 -3.56
N ALA A 88 5.03 -7.82 -3.23
CA ALA A 88 5.88 -7.35 -2.13
C ALA A 88 5.41 -7.88 -0.76
N ASP A 89 4.10 -7.94 -0.53
CA ASP A 89 3.51 -8.53 0.69
C ASP A 89 3.74 -10.04 0.75
N LEU A 90 3.53 -10.74 -0.36
CA LEU A 90 3.76 -12.19 -0.48
C LEU A 90 5.21 -12.54 -0.13
N ALA A 91 6.18 -11.85 -0.73
CA ALA A 91 7.60 -12.04 -0.45
C ALA A 91 7.94 -11.76 1.03
N SER A 92 7.33 -10.72 1.61
CA SER A 92 7.50 -10.37 3.02
C SER A 92 6.96 -11.44 3.96
N LEU A 93 5.75 -11.96 3.69
CA LEU A 93 5.14 -13.02 4.49
C LEU A 93 5.88 -14.36 4.36
N GLN A 94 6.34 -14.73 3.16
CA GLN A 94 7.15 -15.95 2.98
C GLN A 94 8.44 -15.89 3.80
N LYS A 95 9.15 -14.75 3.78
CA LYS A 95 10.36 -14.53 4.60
C LYS A 95 10.06 -14.57 6.09
N ARG A 96 8.92 -14.01 6.52
CA ARG A 96 8.48 -14.04 7.92
C ARG A 96 8.13 -15.45 8.37
N GLN A 97 7.38 -16.20 7.57
CA GLN A 97 6.99 -17.59 7.84
C GLN A 97 8.23 -18.47 8.06
N HIS A 98 9.22 -18.38 7.17
CA HIS A 98 10.46 -19.16 7.28
C HIS A 98 11.21 -18.89 8.60
N ARG A 99 11.22 -17.64 9.08
CA ARG A 99 11.82 -17.29 10.38
C ARG A 99 11.01 -17.84 11.55
N LEU A 100 9.69 -17.71 11.51
CA LEU A 100 8.77 -18.18 12.55
C LEU A 100 8.80 -19.69 12.74
N GLN A 101 9.09 -20.48 11.69
CA GLN A 101 9.14 -21.95 11.80
C GLN A 101 10.06 -22.44 12.93
N LYS A 102 11.19 -21.77 13.18
CA LYS A 102 12.09 -22.12 14.28
C LYS A 102 11.45 -21.89 15.65
N GLU A 103 10.78 -20.74 15.82
CA GLU A 103 10.10 -20.36 17.06
C GLU A 103 8.86 -21.21 17.33
N VAL A 104 8.13 -21.58 16.27
CA VAL A 104 6.99 -22.51 16.34
C VAL A 104 7.45 -23.89 16.84
N ARG A 105 8.56 -24.41 16.28
CA ARG A 105 9.17 -25.68 16.73
C ARG A 105 9.66 -25.60 18.19
N ALA A 106 10.16 -24.44 18.62
CA ALA A 106 10.53 -24.18 20.01
C ALA A 106 9.33 -24.01 20.96
N GLY A 107 8.09 -24.07 20.46
CA GLY A 107 6.88 -24.07 21.27
C GLY A 107 6.31 -22.69 21.59
N SER A 108 6.81 -21.61 20.99
CA SER A 108 6.30 -20.26 21.22
C SER A 108 4.82 -20.13 20.84
N LYS A 109 3.98 -19.72 21.80
CA LYS A 109 2.53 -19.55 21.59
C LYS A 109 2.22 -18.39 20.65
N SER A 110 2.95 -17.28 20.77
CA SER A 110 2.79 -16.12 19.88
C SER A 110 3.16 -16.46 18.44
N ALA A 111 4.28 -17.17 18.23
CA ALA A 111 4.73 -17.58 16.91
C ALA A 111 3.74 -18.55 16.24
N LYS A 112 3.12 -19.45 17.01
CA LYS A 112 2.06 -20.35 16.51
C LYS A 112 0.82 -19.58 16.04
N THR A 113 0.37 -18.60 16.82
CA THR A 113 -0.78 -17.76 16.45
C THR A 113 -0.49 -16.96 15.18
N GLU A 114 0.69 -16.33 15.10
CA GLU A 114 1.10 -15.56 13.93
C GLU A 114 1.23 -16.45 12.68
N ASN A 115 1.89 -17.61 12.80
CA ASN A 115 2.04 -18.55 11.69
C ASN A 115 0.69 -19.05 11.16
N ALA A 116 -0.29 -19.29 12.05
CA ALA A 116 -1.64 -19.70 11.64
C ALA A 116 -2.39 -18.61 10.84
N VAL A 117 -2.10 -17.33 11.09
CA VAL A 117 -2.63 -16.21 10.29
C VAL A 117 -1.93 -16.15 8.93
N ILE A 118 -0.59 -16.28 8.92
CA ILE A 118 0.20 -16.28 7.68
C ILE A 118 -0.21 -17.43 6.75
N GLU A 119 -0.44 -18.64 7.29
CA GLU A 119 -0.90 -19.80 6.51
C GLU A 119 -2.24 -19.56 5.80
N LYS A 120 -3.10 -18.69 6.35
CA LYS A 120 -4.36 -18.30 5.70
C LYS A 120 -4.16 -17.19 4.67
N LEU A 121 -3.26 -16.25 4.93
CA LEU A 121 -3.02 -15.10 4.06
C LEU A 121 -2.21 -15.45 2.80
N LEU A 122 -1.21 -16.34 2.91
CA LEU A 122 -0.37 -16.72 1.78
C LEU A 122 -1.16 -17.15 0.53
N PRO A 123 -2.10 -18.10 0.58
CA PRO A 123 -2.86 -18.50 -0.61
C PRO A 123 -3.77 -17.38 -1.16
N HIS A 124 -4.20 -16.44 -0.31
CA HIS A 124 -5.00 -15.28 -0.74
C HIS A 124 -4.15 -14.30 -1.55
N LEU A 125 -2.95 -13.98 -1.05
CA LEU A 125 -2.00 -13.13 -1.76
C LEU A 125 -1.48 -13.80 -3.04
N ASP A 126 -1.21 -15.11 -3.01
CA ASP A 126 -0.75 -15.89 -4.18
C ASP A 126 -1.80 -15.91 -5.31
N ALA A 127 -3.09 -15.77 -4.97
CA ALA A 127 -4.17 -15.58 -5.93
C ALA A 127 -4.28 -14.15 -6.48
N GLY A 128 -3.30 -13.27 -6.20
CA GLY A 128 -3.27 -11.88 -6.67
C GLY A 128 -4.21 -10.94 -5.91
N LYS A 129 -4.74 -11.34 -4.75
CA LYS A 129 -5.71 -10.55 -4.00
C LYS A 129 -5.02 -9.74 -2.89
N PRO A 130 -5.33 -8.45 -2.71
CA PRO A 130 -4.73 -7.63 -1.66
C PRO A 130 -5.16 -8.06 -0.26
N ALA A 131 -4.30 -7.84 0.74
CA ALA A 131 -4.56 -8.17 2.14
C ALA A 131 -5.66 -7.32 2.77
N VAL A 132 -5.96 -6.15 2.19
CA VAL A 132 -7.05 -5.27 2.62
C VAL A 132 -8.37 -5.94 2.24
N THR A 133 -8.93 -6.71 3.16
CA THR A 133 -10.30 -7.26 3.08
C THR A 133 -11.32 -6.28 3.62
#